data_AF-A0A7S2V067-F1
#
_entry.id   AF-A0A7S2V067-F1
#
_cell.length_a   1.000
_cell.length_b   1.000
_cell.length_c   1.000
_cell.angle_alpha   90.00
_cell.angle_beta   90.00
_cell.angle_gamma   90.00
#
_symmetry.space_group_name_H-M   'P 1'
#
loop_
_entity.id
_entity.type
_entity.pdbx_description
1 polymer ?
#
loop_
_entity_poly.entity_id
_entity_poly.type
_entity_poly.pdbx_seq_one_letter_code
_entity_poly.pdbx_strand_id
1 'polypeptide(L)'
;MYQRKKAKAPVAPTGPTRVALSVPGKPRLTGTFPPGTTLLDIIKTFISDGQLDGAVLSQGPSIMYLRKSIEGAESLSQTTLKGLLGAEGGSALLNLSLKGAPAPPPAPAAVNPEEARAAREQALLAAEGRQQQQQGGGAPPPSRARPTAAPAPVPAPAPAPAPAATPAP
;
A
#
# COMPACT_ATOMS: atom_id res chain seq x y z
N MET A 1 37.56 34.23 -30.57
CA MET A 1 36.39 34.26 -29.66
C MET A 1 36.46 33.06 -28.73
N TYR A 2 36.75 33.26 -27.44
CA TYR A 2 36.83 32.18 -26.45
C TYR A 2 35.45 31.95 -25.82
N GLN A 3 34.85 30.79 -26.06
CA GLN A 3 33.63 30.38 -25.36
C GLN A 3 33.95 30.10 -23.89
N ARG A 4 33.52 30.99 -22.99
CA ARG A 4 33.50 30.75 -21.55
C ARG A 4 32.53 29.59 -21.26
N LYS A 5 33.08 28.39 -21.02
CA LYS A 5 32.35 27.29 -20.40
C LYS A 5 31.84 27.76 -19.04
N LYS A 6 30.53 28.01 -18.92
CA LYS A 6 29.89 28.28 -17.62
C LYS A 6 30.06 27.03 -16.75
N ALA A 7 30.85 27.15 -15.68
CA ALA A 7 30.97 26.11 -14.68
C ALA A 7 29.58 25.84 -14.07
N LYS A 8 29.12 24.60 -14.16
CA LYS A 8 27.87 24.14 -13.53
C LYS A 8 28.09 24.23 -12.03
N ALA A 9 27.36 25.14 -11.36
CA ALA A 9 27.46 25.33 -9.93
C ALA A 9 27.27 24.00 -9.18
N PRO A 10 28.02 23.75 -8.09
CA PRO A 10 27.85 22.56 -7.27
C PRO A 10 26.41 22.53 -6.73
N VAL A 11 25.67 21.48 -7.10
CA VAL A 11 24.34 21.22 -6.57
C VAL A 11 24.50 21.01 -5.06
N ALA A 12 23.83 21.85 -4.26
CA ALA A 12 23.86 21.76 -2.81
C ALA A 12 23.52 20.33 -2.34
N PRO A 13 24.06 19.88 -1.20
CA PRO A 13 23.77 18.55 -0.67
C PRO A 13 22.27 18.43 -0.38
N THR A 14 21.58 17.67 -1.24
CA THR A 14 20.16 17.35 -1.04
C THR A 14 20.04 16.47 0.21
N GLY A 15 19.38 16.99 1.25
CA GLY A 15 19.11 16.25 2.48
C GLY A 15 18.23 15.00 2.25
N PRO A 16 18.15 14.10 3.24
CA PRO A 16 17.32 12.91 3.13
C PRO A 16 15.84 13.26 3.01
N THR A 17 15.10 12.48 2.22
CA THR A 17 13.67 12.69 1.95
C THR A 17 12.84 11.74 2.81
N ARG A 18 11.86 12.28 3.53
CA ARG A 18 10.88 11.48 4.28
C ARG A 18 9.82 10.97 3.32
N VAL A 19 9.63 9.67 3.22
CA VAL A 19 8.65 9.05 2.33
C VAL A 19 7.60 8.38 3.18
N ALA A 20 6.34 8.64 2.84
CA ALA A 20 5.20 8.01 3.46
C ALA A 20 4.40 7.26 2.39
N LEU A 21 4.35 5.94 2.50
CA LEU A 21 3.72 5.04 1.56
C LEU A 21 2.38 4.56 2.12
N SER A 22 1.30 4.97 1.47
CA SER A 22 -0.06 4.50 1.75
C SER A 22 -0.36 3.27 0.92
N VAL A 23 -0.84 2.20 1.56
CA VAL A 23 -1.15 0.93 0.92
C VAL A 23 -2.60 0.59 1.27
N PRO A 24 -3.46 0.21 0.30
CA PRO A 24 -4.86 -0.08 0.56
C PRO A 24 -5.00 -1.24 1.55
N GLY A 25 -5.78 -1.03 2.61
CA GLY A 25 -6.02 -2.03 3.65
C GLY A 25 -4.88 -2.24 4.65
N LYS A 26 -3.77 -1.50 4.54
CA LYS A 26 -2.65 -1.58 5.49
C LYS A 26 -2.38 -0.23 6.17
N PRO A 27 -1.75 -0.24 7.36
CA PRO A 27 -1.25 0.98 7.97
C PRO A 27 -0.28 1.72 7.04
N ARG A 28 -0.27 3.05 7.15
CA ARG A 28 0.66 3.90 6.39
C ARG A 28 2.09 3.63 6.85
N LEU A 29 2.97 3.34 5.89
CA LEU A 29 4.38 3.09 6.14
C LEU A 29 5.16 4.39 5.98
N THR A 30 6.16 4.63 6.82
CA THR A 30 6.98 5.83 6.75
C THR A 30 8.45 5.48 6.89
N GLY A 31 9.29 6.05 6.04
CA GLY A 31 10.74 5.85 6.06
C GLY A 31 11.47 7.10 5.61
N THR A 32 12.79 7.12 5.80
CA THR A 32 13.65 8.21 5.36
C THR A 32 14.66 7.65 4.39
N PHE A 33 14.73 8.21 3.18
CA PHE A 33 15.51 7.66 2.07
C PHE A 33 16.38 8.73 1.43
N PRO A 34 17.58 8.37 0.93
CA PRO A 34 18.39 9.29 0.17
C PRO A 34 17.66 9.68 -1.13
N PRO A 35 17.89 10.90 -1.65
CA PRO A 35 17.18 11.40 -2.84
C PRO A 35 17.48 10.60 -4.11
N GLY A 36 18.62 9.90 -4.16
CA GLY A 36 18.96 9.00 -5.26
C GLY A 36 18.22 7.66 -5.25
N THR A 37 17.44 7.36 -4.21
CA THR A 37 16.71 6.08 -4.10
C THR A 37 15.60 6.02 -5.12
N THR A 38 15.49 4.87 -5.80
CA THR A 38 14.42 4.59 -6.74
C THR A 38 13.12 4.25 -6.00
N LEU A 39 11.98 4.47 -6.64
CA LEU A 39 10.69 4.08 -6.05
C LEU A 39 10.59 2.57 -5.81
N LEU A 40 11.21 1.78 -6.69
CA LEU A 40 11.26 0.33 -6.54
C LEU A 40 12.10 -0.10 -5.32
N ASP A 41 13.24 0.55 -5.07
CA ASP A 41 14.09 0.24 -3.91
C ASP A 41 13.41 0.57 -2.58
N ILE A 42 12.60 1.62 -2.54
CA ILE A 42 11.78 1.96 -1.37
C ILE A 42 10.81 0.81 -1.06
N ILE A 43 10.10 0.30 -2.08
CA ILE A 43 9.19 -0.84 -1.92
C ILE A 43 9.97 -2.07 -1.42
N LYS A 44 11.12 -2.38 -2.04
CA LYS A 44 11.96 -3.51 -1.62
C LYS A 44 12.40 -3.39 -0.16
N THR A 45 12.78 -2.18 0.26
CA THR A 45 13.17 -1.92 1.65
C THR A 45 12.03 -2.27 2.61
N PHE A 46 10.81 -1.79 2.34
CA PHE A 46 9.64 -2.14 3.17
C PHE A 46 9.26 -3.62 3.13
N ILE A 47 9.54 -4.34 2.02
CA ILE A 47 9.36 -5.79 1.95
C ILE A 47 10.42 -6.49 2.83
N SER A 48 11.68 -6.05 2.77
CA SER A 48 12.77 -6.58 3.60
C SER A 48 12.54 -6.34 5.09
N ASP A 49 11.94 -5.22 5.47
CA ASP A 49 11.48 -4.91 6.83
C ASP A 49 10.22 -5.72 7.26
N GLY A 50 9.63 -6.52 6.36
CA GLY A 50 8.42 -7.29 6.62
C GLY A 50 7.14 -6.45 6.73
N GLN A 51 7.19 -5.18 6.34
CA GLN A 51 6.04 -4.27 6.35
C GLN A 51 5.16 -4.41 5.11
N LEU A 52 5.77 -4.81 3.99
CA LEU A 52 5.08 -5.12 2.74
C LEU A 52 5.18 -6.61 2.41
N ASP A 53 4.18 -7.08 1.67
CA ASP A 53 4.15 -8.46 1.18
C ASP A 53 5.01 -8.58 -0.08
N GLY A 54 5.76 -9.68 -0.22
CA GLY A 54 6.61 -9.92 -1.38
C GLY A 54 5.83 -10.04 -2.71
N ALA A 55 4.57 -10.45 -2.66
CA ALA A 55 3.71 -10.58 -3.84
C ALA A 55 3.40 -9.23 -4.50
N VAL A 56 3.61 -8.11 -3.79
CA VAL A 56 3.46 -6.74 -4.33
C VAL A 56 4.28 -6.55 -5.60
N LEU A 57 5.50 -7.10 -5.66
CA LEU A 57 6.37 -6.97 -6.83
C LEU A 57 5.86 -7.76 -8.04
N SER A 58 5.28 -8.94 -7.80
CA SER A 58 4.73 -9.80 -8.84
C SER A 58 3.41 -9.28 -9.42
N GLN A 59 2.65 -8.50 -8.65
CA GLN A 59 1.34 -7.97 -9.06
C GLN A 59 1.40 -6.70 -9.94
N GLY A 60 2.60 -6.21 -10.26
CA GLY A 60 2.76 -4.97 -11.01
C GLY A 60 2.36 -3.75 -10.16
N PRO A 61 3.22 -3.31 -9.24
CA PRO A 61 2.90 -2.19 -8.38
C PRO A 61 2.78 -0.91 -9.20
N SER A 62 1.82 -0.08 -8.82
CA SER A 62 1.61 1.27 -9.33
C SER A 62 1.72 2.26 -8.19
N ILE A 63 2.55 3.29 -8.36
CA ILE A 63 2.67 4.37 -7.39
C ILE A 63 2.05 5.63 -7.96
N MET A 64 1.16 6.23 -7.19
CA MET A 64 0.61 7.54 -7.45
C MET A 64 1.23 8.58 -6.53
N TYR A 65 1.86 9.59 -7.12
CA TYR A 65 2.39 10.75 -6.43
C TYR A 65 1.72 12.02 -6.95
N LEU A 66 1.04 12.73 -6.06
CA LEU A 66 0.18 13.88 -6.39
C LEU A 66 -0.89 13.50 -7.43
N ARG A 67 -0.60 13.69 -8.71
CA ARG A 67 -1.47 13.36 -9.85
C ARG A 67 -0.78 12.50 -10.90
N LYS A 68 0.47 12.13 -10.67
CA LYS A 68 1.26 11.33 -11.60
C LYS A 68 1.21 9.87 -11.16
N SER A 69 0.69 9.03 -12.04
CA SER A 69 0.70 7.57 -11.88
C SER A 69 1.94 7.01 -12.56
N ILE A 70 2.66 6.13 -11.86
CA ILE A 70 3.85 5.44 -12.35
C ILE A 70 3.60 3.95 -12.19
N GLU A 71 3.39 3.27 -13.30
CA GLU A 71 3.03 1.86 -13.34
C GLU A 71 4.20 1.00 -13.80
N GLY A 72 4.34 -0.17 -13.18
CA GLY A 72 5.31 -1.18 -13.58
C GLY A 72 6.67 -1.03 -12.92
N ALA A 73 7.34 -2.17 -12.70
CA ALA A 73 8.62 -2.22 -12.00
C ALA A 73 9.74 -1.43 -12.70
N GLU A 74 9.76 -1.45 -14.04
CA GLU A 74 10.71 -0.71 -14.89
C GLU A 74 10.59 0.81 -14.68
N SER A 75 9.36 1.34 -14.72
CA SER A 75 9.13 2.78 -14.51
C SER A 75 9.50 3.20 -13.08
N LEU A 76 9.24 2.34 -12.10
CA LEU A 76 9.56 2.58 -10.69
C LEU A 76 11.07 2.49 -10.41
N SER A 77 11.82 1.66 -11.14
CA SER A 77 13.28 1.58 -11.02
C SER A 77 13.97 2.77 -11.68
N GLN A 78 13.39 3.33 -12.74
CA GLN A 78 13.91 4.53 -13.40
C GLN A 78 13.55 5.83 -12.66
N THR A 79 12.46 5.83 -11.90
CA THR A 79 12.02 7.01 -11.17
C THR A 79 12.70 7.08 -9.80
N THR A 80 13.51 8.12 -9.60
CA THR A 80 14.13 8.43 -8.30
C THR A 80 13.32 9.44 -7.53
N LEU A 81 13.46 9.46 -6.20
CA LEU A 81 12.87 10.50 -5.35
C LEU A 81 13.28 11.89 -5.80
N LYS A 82 14.55 12.09 -6.18
CA LYS A 82 15.05 13.35 -6.73
C LYS A 82 14.36 13.74 -8.03
N GLY A 83 14.12 12.78 -8.93
CA GLY A 83 13.40 13.04 -10.18
C GLY A 83 11.93 13.38 -9.96
N LEU A 84 11.33 12.86 -8.89
CA LEU A 84 9.91 13.02 -8.58
C LEU A 84 9.61 14.27 -7.73
N LEU A 85 10.41 14.54 -6.70
CA LEU A 85 10.25 15.70 -5.80
C LEU A 85 11.08 16.92 -6.22
N GLY A 86 12.12 16.74 -7.01
CA GLY A 86 13.11 17.78 -7.33
C GLY A 86 14.37 17.69 -6.47
N ALA A 87 15.22 18.72 -6.56
CA ALA A 87 16.52 18.78 -5.90
C ALA A 87 16.45 19.13 -4.40
N GLU A 88 15.26 19.42 -3.87
CA GLU A 88 15.06 19.82 -2.49
C GLU A 88 14.61 18.64 -1.65
N GLY A 89 15.35 18.38 -0.56
CA GLY A 89 14.93 17.41 0.45
C GLY A 89 13.56 17.81 1.01
N GLY A 90 12.72 16.83 1.32
CA GLY A 90 11.33 17.12 1.72
C GLY A 90 10.58 15.88 2.18
N SER A 91 9.25 15.98 2.16
CA SER A 91 8.35 14.86 2.46
C SER A 91 7.55 14.47 1.22
N ALA A 92 7.54 13.18 0.87
CA ALA A 92 6.75 12.62 -0.22
C ALA A 92 5.64 11.74 0.33
N LEU A 93 4.41 11.95 -0.16
CA LEU A 93 3.30 11.02 0.08
C LEU A 93 3.05 10.21 -1.19
N LEU A 94 3.31 8.91 -1.12
CA LEU A 94 3.14 7.96 -2.21
C LEU A 94 1.94 7.05 -1.91
N ASN A 95 1.05 6.86 -2.88
CA ASN A 95 -0.01 5.87 -2.78
C ASN A 95 0.35 4.66 -3.63
N LEU A 96 0.51 3.50 -3.01
CA LEU A 96 0.74 2.23 -3.69
C LEU A 96 -0.61 1.61 -4.04
N SER A 97 -0.75 1.13 -5.28
CA SER A 97 -1.89 0.34 -5.73
C SER A 97 -1.37 -0.88 -6.50
N LEU A 98 -2.06 -2.01 -6.36
CA LEU A 98 -1.67 -3.26 -6.99
C LEU A 98 -2.56 -3.47 -8.22
N LYS A 99 -1.98 -3.55 -9.41
CA LYS A 99 -2.72 -3.72 -10.67
C LYS A 99 -3.25 -5.16 -10.87
N GLY A 100 -3.00 -6.03 -9.90
CA GLY A 100 -3.21 -7.48 -10.00
C GLY A 100 -4.36 -8.05 -9.17
N ALA A 101 -5.24 -7.25 -8.58
CA ALA A 101 -6.52 -7.81 -8.16
C ALA A 101 -7.32 -8.05 -9.44
N PRO A 102 -7.56 -9.31 -9.88
CA PRO A 102 -8.52 -9.55 -10.95
C PRO A 102 -9.78 -8.80 -10.53
N ALA A 103 -10.23 -7.87 -11.37
CA ALA A 103 -11.53 -7.27 -11.17
C ALA A 103 -12.48 -8.44 -10.88
N PRO A 104 -13.25 -8.43 -9.77
CA PRO A 104 -14.22 -9.49 -9.52
C PRO A 104 -14.96 -9.67 -10.84
N PRO A 105 -15.06 -10.92 -11.35
CA PRO A 105 -15.65 -11.17 -12.67
C PRO A 105 -16.90 -10.32 -12.74
N PRO A 106 -17.06 -9.47 -13.78
CA PRO A 106 -18.19 -8.55 -13.85
C PRO A 106 -19.41 -9.37 -13.47
N ALA A 107 -20.06 -9.00 -12.35
CA ALA A 107 -21.24 -9.71 -11.89
C ALA A 107 -22.10 -9.94 -13.13
N PRO A 108 -22.46 -11.20 -13.45
CA PRO A 108 -22.94 -11.59 -14.77
C PRO A 108 -23.88 -10.51 -15.24
N ALA A 109 -23.44 -9.78 -16.29
CA ALA A 109 -24.12 -8.60 -16.78
C ALA A 109 -25.59 -8.95 -16.81
N ALA A 110 -26.40 -8.21 -16.04
CA ALA A 110 -27.80 -8.53 -15.80
C ALA A 110 -28.42 -8.94 -17.14
N VAL A 111 -28.59 -10.24 -17.31
CA VAL A 111 -29.36 -10.82 -18.41
C VAL A 111 -30.69 -10.10 -18.32
N ASN A 112 -31.14 -9.54 -19.45
CA ASN A 112 -32.34 -8.73 -19.55
C ASN A 112 -33.42 -9.22 -18.57
N PRO A 113 -34.05 -8.34 -17.77
CA PRO A 113 -35.02 -8.75 -16.73
C PRO A 113 -36.21 -9.58 -17.27
N GLU A 114 -36.38 -9.64 -18.59
CA GLU A 114 -37.35 -10.48 -19.28
C GLU A 114 -36.96 -11.97 -19.31
N GLU A 115 -35.67 -12.30 -19.46
CA GLU A 115 -35.18 -13.70 -19.49
C GLU A 115 -35.08 -14.29 -18.07
N ALA A 116 -34.82 -13.44 -17.07
CA ALA A 116 -34.82 -13.82 -15.66
C ALA A 116 -36.22 -14.16 -15.11
N ARG A 117 -37.30 -13.66 -15.73
CA ARG A 117 -38.69 -14.05 -15.36
C ARG A 117 -39.02 -15.47 -15.85
N ALA A 118 -38.65 -15.81 -17.08
CA ALA A 118 -38.93 -17.12 -17.65
C ALA A 118 -38.22 -18.26 -16.91
N ALA A 119 -36.96 -18.05 -16.47
CA ALA A 119 -36.22 -19.03 -15.69
C ALA A 119 -36.77 -19.21 -14.26
N ARG A 120 -37.34 -18.14 -13.67
CA ARG A 120 -37.88 -18.16 -12.30
C ARG A 120 -39.23 -18.89 -12.22
N GLU A 121 -40.05 -18.86 -13.26
CA GLU A 121 -41.27 -19.67 -13.35
C GLU A 121 -40.97 -21.17 -13.50
N GLN A 122 -39.98 -21.54 -14.32
CA GLN A 122 -39.57 -22.95 -14.44
C GLN A 122 -38.93 -23.49 -13.14
N ALA A 123 -38.21 -22.65 -12.39
CA ALA A 123 -37.65 -23.03 -11.10
C ALA A 123 -38.70 -23.15 -9.98
N LEU A 124 -39.80 -22.38 -10.04
CA LEU A 124 -40.88 -22.45 -9.05
C LEU A 124 -41.66 -23.77 -9.17
N LEU A 125 -41.96 -24.23 -10.39
CA LEU A 125 -42.60 -25.53 -10.62
C LEU A 125 -41.71 -26.71 -10.18
N ALA A 126 -40.38 -26.56 -10.20
CA ALA A 126 -39.45 -27.60 -9.76
C ALA A 126 -39.23 -27.63 -8.23
N ALA A 127 -39.50 -26.53 -7.52
CA ALA A 127 -39.23 -26.42 -6.09
C ALA A 127 -40.38 -26.91 -5.19
N GLU A 128 -41.61 -26.99 -5.71
CA GLU A 128 -42.78 -27.41 -4.93
C GLU A 128 -42.75 -28.91 -4.53
N GLY A 129 -41.89 -29.71 -5.17
CA GLY A 129 -41.72 -31.13 -4.85
C GLY A 129 -40.75 -31.46 -3.70
N ARG A 130 -40.06 -30.48 -3.09
CA ARG A 130 -38.99 -30.76 -2.09
C ARG A 130 -39.24 -30.22 -0.67
N GLN A 131 -40.36 -29.54 -0.42
CA GLN A 131 -40.59 -28.87 0.87
C GLN A 131 -41.11 -29.77 2.01
N GLN A 132 -41.40 -31.06 1.81
CA GLN A 132 -41.96 -31.91 2.88
C GLN A 132 -40.94 -32.63 3.78
N GLN A 133 -39.62 -32.55 3.56
CA GLN A 133 -38.68 -33.45 4.28
C GLN A 133 -37.63 -32.79 5.19
N GLN A 134 -37.70 -31.50 5.51
CA GLN A 134 -36.72 -30.89 6.43
C GLN A 134 -37.39 -30.03 7.51
N GLN A 135 -38.22 -30.68 8.33
CA GLN A 135 -38.46 -30.25 9.71
C GLN A 135 -37.71 -31.20 10.63
N GLY A 136 -36.63 -30.73 11.27
CA GLY A 136 -35.97 -31.47 12.33
C GLY A 136 -34.53 -31.03 12.57
N GLY A 137 -34.30 -30.36 13.69
CA GLY A 137 -32.96 -30.20 14.26
C GLY A 137 -32.57 -28.76 14.54
N GLY A 138 -33.10 -28.21 15.63
CA GLY A 138 -32.55 -27.00 16.23
C GLY A 138 -31.16 -27.25 16.82
N ALA A 139 -30.25 -26.31 16.60
CA ALA A 139 -29.04 -26.15 17.39
C ALA A 139 -28.91 -24.65 17.77
N PRO A 140 -28.72 -24.32 19.06
CA PRO A 140 -28.58 -22.94 19.51
C PRO A 140 -27.25 -22.32 19.05
N PRO A 141 -27.19 -20.97 18.93
CA PRO A 141 -26.00 -20.28 18.44
C PRO A 141 -24.85 -20.33 19.47
N PRO A 142 -23.58 -20.42 19.03
CA PRO A 142 -22.44 -20.36 19.93
C PRO A 142 -22.22 -18.94 20.46
N SER A 143 -22.00 -18.89 21.77
CA SER A 143 -21.75 -17.71 22.59
C SER A 143 -20.63 -16.81 22.07
N ARG A 144 -20.93 -15.51 22.08
CA ARG A 144 -20.07 -14.40 21.71
C ARG A 144 -18.89 -14.28 22.68
N ALA A 145 -17.67 -14.59 22.22
CA ALA A 145 -16.45 -14.38 22.99
C ALA A 145 -16.18 -12.88 23.19
N ARG A 146 -15.88 -12.50 24.43
CA ARG A 146 -15.52 -11.14 24.85
C ARG A 146 -14.18 -10.70 24.22
N PRO A 147 -14.05 -9.43 23.81
CA PRO A 147 -12.76 -8.88 23.41
C PRO A 147 -11.82 -8.76 24.62
N THR A 148 -10.68 -9.44 24.54
CA THR A 148 -9.57 -9.32 25.49
C THR A 148 -8.92 -7.95 25.32
N ALA A 149 -8.87 -7.16 26.39
CA ALA A 149 -8.27 -5.83 26.38
C ALA A 149 -6.76 -5.92 26.04
N ALA A 150 -6.32 -5.06 25.11
CA ALA A 150 -4.92 -4.97 24.71
C ALA A 150 -4.05 -4.44 25.87
N PRO A 151 -2.84 -5.00 26.08
CA PRO A 151 -1.92 -4.54 27.12
C PRO A 151 -1.41 -3.12 26.84
N ALA A 152 -1.26 -2.34 27.91
CA ALA A 152 -0.79 -0.96 27.86
C ALA A 152 0.67 -0.88 27.35
N PRO A 153 1.05 0.19 26.63
CA PRO A 153 2.40 0.35 26.11
C PRO A 153 3.43 0.59 27.23
N VAL A 154 4.59 -0.04 27.10
CA VAL A 154 5.74 0.09 28.00
C VAL A 154 6.36 1.49 27.84
N PRO A 155 6.68 2.21 28.93
CA PRO A 155 7.32 3.53 28.86
C PRO A 155 8.71 3.47 28.22
N ALA A 156 9.03 4.49 27.40
CA ALA A 156 10.30 4.59 26.70
C ALA A 156 11.47 4.86 27.67
N PRO A 157 12.67 4.30 27.41
CA PRO A 157 13.87 4.54 28.23
C PRO A 157 14.33 6.00 28.12
N ALA A 158 14.77 6.55 29.25
CA ALA A 158 15.29 7.91 29.34
C ALA A 158 16.57 8.09 28.51
N PRO A 159 16.79 9.27 27.90
CA PRO A 159 18.00 9.57 27.13
C PRO A 159 19.24 9.57 28.01
N ALA A 160 20.35 9.05 27.47
CA ALA A 160 21.65 9.03 28.14
C ALA A 160 22.22 10.45 28.32
N PRO A 161 22.96 10.71 29.42
CA PRO A 161 23.59 12.00 29.67
C PRO A 161 24.67 12.31 28.62
N ALA A 162 24.75 13.59 28.22
CA ALA A 162 25.73 14.07 27.26
C ALA A 162 27.17 14.00 27.81
N PRO A 163 28.17 13.71 26.97
CA PRO A 163 29.57 13.70 27.38
C PRO A 163 30.04 15.11 27.78
N ALA A 164 30.77 15.18 28.91
CA ALA A 164 31.34 16.42 29.42
C ALA A 164 32.38 16.99 28.44
N ALA A 165 32.31 18.30 28.19
CA ALA A 165 33.27 19.00 27.34
C ALA A 165 34.65 19.03 28.01
N THR A 166 35.66 18.57 27.27
CA THR A 166 37.07 18.69 27.66
C THR A 166 37.51 20.15 27.56
N PRO A 167 38.05 20.78 28.62
CA PRO A 167 38.64 22.11 28.52
C PRO A 167 39.93 22.06 27.68
N ALA A 168 40.11 23.04 26.79
CA ALA A 168 41.32 23.21 26.01
C ALA A 168 42.45 23.82 26.87
N PRO A 169 43.72 23.46 26.63
CA PRO A 169 44.89 24.02 27.31
C PRO A 169 45.21 25.45 26.86
#